data_AF-A0A9E0GAL0-F1
#
_entry.id   AF-A0A9E0GAL0-F1
#
_cell.length_a   1.000
_cell.length_b   1.000
_cell.length_c   1.000
_cell.angle_alpha   90.00
_cell.angle_beta   90.00
_cell.angle_gamma   90.00
#
_symmetry.space_group_name_H-M   'P 1'
#
loop_
_entity.id
_entity.type
_entity.pdbx_description
1 polymer ?
#
loop_
_entity_poly.entity_id
_entity_poly.type
_entity_poly.pdbx_seq_one_letter_code
_entity_poly.pdbx_strand_id
1 'polypeptide(L)'
;MDLALDLGDRAADALGAVELHTLGRQQLATAVVRVQGIIDRFTLAHAQMVAEADRMGVWQGTGARSMADWLAGKTNTSYGSASGLLALGETADASPEVAAAVGAGEMSAATAATLHDAITTAPAGADVSSLVKAVKGTGPREAR
;
A
#
# COMPACT_ATOMS: atom_id res chain seq x y z
N MET A 1 8.99 -5.21 -16.89
CA MET A 1 8.98 -4.26 -15.76
C MET A 1 8.95 -2.84 -16.29
N ASP A 2 9.89 -2.46 -17.15
CA ASP A 2 10.02 -1.11 -17.73
C ASP A 2 8.71 -0.54 -18.29
N LEU A 3 7.99 -1.29 -19.14
CA LEU A 3 6.69 -0.85 -19.66
C LEU A 3 5.67 -0.50 -18.57
N ALA A 4 5.65 -1.24 -17.45
CA ALA A 4 4.72 -0.99 -16.35
C ALA A 4 5.11 0.28 -15.57
N LEU A 5 6.41 0.53 -15.40
CA LEU A 5 6.93 1.76 -14.80
C LEU A 5 6.64 2.97 -15.71
N ASP A 6 6.89 2.86 -17.01
CA ASP A 6 6.57 3.91 -18.00
C ASP A 6 5.07 4.25 -18.04
N LEU A 7 4.19 3.28 -17.76
CA LEU A 7 2.76 3.52 -17.62
C LEU A 7 2.42 4.22 -16.31
N GLY A 8 3.13 3.89 -15.23
CA GLY A 8 3.02 4.58 -13.94
C GLY A 8 3.41 6.06 -14.06
N ASP A 9 4.54 6.35 -14.69
CA ASP A 9 5.03 7.72 -14.90
C ASP A 9 4.03 8.54 -15.73
N ARG A 10 3.55 7.98 -16.84
CA ARG A 10 2.51 8.64 -17.67
C ARG A 10 1.22 8.90 -16.91
N ALA A 11 0.81 8.01 -16.01
CA ALA A 11 -0.38 8.22 -15.19
C ALA A 11 -0.17 9.34 -14.17
N ALA A 12 1.02 9.42 -13.56
CA ALA A 12 1.38 10.50 -12.64
C ALA A 12 1.41 11.86 -13.36
N ASP A 13 2.04 11.93 -14.54
CA ASP A 13 2.09 13.13 -15.37
C ASP A 13 0.69 13.61 -15.77
N ALA A 14 -0.17 12.68 -16.19
CA ALA A 14 -1.54 12.99 -16.58
C ALA A 14 -2.37 13.56 -15.41
N LEU A 15 -2.18 13.05 -14.18
CA LEU A 15 -2.82 13.58 -12.98
C LEU A 15 -2.25 14.96 -12.61
N GLY A 16 -0.95 15.16 -12.74
CA GLY A 16 -0.26 16.43 -12.45
C GLY A 16 -0.62 17.56 -13.43
N ALA A 17 -1.01 17.23 -14.65
CA ALA A 17 -1.43 18.20 -15.67
C ALA A 17 -2.89 18.68 -15.53
N VAL A 18 -3.65 18.18 -14.54
CA VAL A 18 -5.06 18.58 -14.33
C VAL A 18 -5.13 19.98 -13.71
N GLU A 19 -5.82 20.89 -14.38
CA GLU A 19 -6.14 22.22 -13.84
C GLU A 19 -7.24 22.14 -12.77
N LEU A 20 -6.85 21.85 -11.52
CA LEU A 20 -7.80 21.59 -10.42
C LEU A 20 -8.78 22.74 -10.16
N HIS A 21 -8.35 23.99 -10.40
CA HIS A 21 -9.15 25.19 -10.17
C HIS A 21 -10.29 25.37 -11.19
N THR A 22 -10.29 24.63 -12.30
CA THR A 22 -11.36 24.65 -13.30
C THR A 22 -12.42 23.57 -13.05
N LEU A 23 -12.21 22.69 -12.07
CA LEU A 23 -13.14 21.60 -11.75
C LEU A 23 -14.33 22.10 -10.92
N GLY A 24 -15.53 21.65 -11.27
CA GLY A 24 -16.69 21.79 -10.41
C GLY A 24 -16.54 20.97 -9.12
N ARG A 25 -17.21 21.38 -8.03
CA ARG A 25 -17.14 20.73 -6.70
C ARG A 25 -17.34 19.21 -6.77
N GLN A 26 -18.34 18.75 -7.53
CA GLN A 26 -18.65 17.32 -7.64
C GLN A 26 -17.53 16.56 -8.37
N GLN A 27 -16.97 17.13 -9.44
CA GLN A 27 -15.86 16.53 -10.18
C GLN A 27 -14.62 16.43 -9.29
N LEU A 28 -14.31 17.50 -8.54
CA LEU A 28 -13.20 17.50 -7.60
C LEU A 28 -13.38 16.46 -6.49
N ALA A 29 -14.58 16.36 -5.90
CA ALA A 29 -14.88 15.35 -4.88
C ALA A 29 -14.68 13.92 -5.40
N THR A 30 -15.18 13.63 -6.61
CA THR A 30 -14.96 12.33 -7.26
C THR A 30 -13.47 12.09 -7.55
N ALA A 31 -12.75 13.10 -8.04
CA ALA A 31 -11.33 12.99 -8.35
C ALA A 31 -10.50 12.67 -7.10
N VAL A 32 -10.72 13.38 -5.99
CA VAL A 32 -10.00 13.16 -4.72
C VAL A 32 -10.14 11.70 -4.25
N VAL A 33 -11.37 11.17 -4.24
CA VAL A 33 -11.61 9.78 -3.79
C VAL A 33 -11.02 8.76 -4.75
N ARG A 34 -11.18 8.96 -6.07
CA ARG A 34 -10.64 8.03 -7.07
C ARG A 34 -9.11 8.02 -7.08
N VAL A 35 -8.47 9.17 -6.92
CA VAL A 35 -7.01 9.28 -6.84
C VAL A 35 -6.50 8.59 -5.57
N GLN A 36 -7.19 8.71 -4.44
CA GLN A 36 -6.84 7.94 -3.23
C GLN A 36 -6.81 6.43 -3.50
N GLY A 37 -7.84 5.88 -4.16
CA GLY A 37 -7.86 4.46 -4.53
C GLY A 37 -6.73 4.06 -5.50
N ILE A 38 -6.32 4.97 -6.40
CA ILE A 38 -5.15 4.76 -7.25
C ILE A 38 -3.87 4.71 -6.40
N ILE A 39 -3.69 5.66 -5.49
CA ILE A 39 -2.55 5.71 -4.56
C ILE A 39 -2.47 4.43 -3.73
N ASP A 40 -3.58 3.95 -3.18
CA ASP A 40 -3.62 2.71 -2.40
C ASP A 40 -3.17 1.50 -3.22
N ARG A 41 -3.61 1.41 -4.49
CA ARG A 41 -3.20 0.32 -5.40
C ARG A 41 -1.72 0.38 -5.76
N PHE A 42 -1.18 1.58 -6.04
CA PHE A 42 0.25 1.75 -6.26
C PHE A 42 1.07 1.44 -5.00
N THR A 43 0.56 1.82 -3.83
CA THR A 43 1.19 1.52 -2.53
C THR A 43 1.23 0.02 -2.27
N LEU A 44 0.15 -0.71 -2.54
CA LEU A 44 0.13 -2.17 -2.44
C LEU A 44 1.15 -2.82 -3.39
N ALA A 45 1.17 -2.42 -4.66
CA ALA A 45 2.11 -2.97 -5.63
C ALA A 45 3.58 -2.71 -5.22
N HIS A 46 3.87 -1.50 -4.74
CA HIS A 46 5.20 -1.15 -4.23
C HIS A 46 5.56 -1.98 -2.99
N ALA A 47 4.64 -2.14 -2.03
CA ALA A 47 4.84 -2.94 -0.84
C ALA A 47 5.18 -4.40 -1.16
N GLN A 48 4.49 -5.01 -2.12
CA GLN A 48 4.79 -6.38 -2.59
C GLN A 48 6.20 -6.47 -3.21
N MET A 49 6.60 -5.47 -4.01
CA MET A 49 7.96 -5.41 -4.55
C MET A 49 9.02 -5.22 -3.45
N VAL A 50 8.74 -4.42 -2.42
CA VAL A 50 9.63 -4.21 -1.28
C VAL A 50 9.80 -5.47 -0.47
N ALA A 51 8.72 -6.22 -0.19
CA ALA A 51 8.80 -7.50 0.50
C ALA A 51 9.59 -8.54 -0.29
N GLU A 52 9.41 -8.61 -1.61
CA GLU A 52 10.21 -9.50 -2.45
C GLU A 52 11.68 -9.07 -2.51
N ALA A 53 11.96 -7.76 -2.57
CA ALA A 53 13.32 -7.23 -2.53
C ALA A 53 14.03 -7.53 -1.20
N ASP A 54 13.30 -7.51 -0.07
CA ASP A 54 13.85 -7.92 1.23
C ASP A 54 14.20 -9.42 1.23
N ARG A 55 13.29 -10.28 0.74
CA ARG A 55 13.55 -11.73 0.61
C ARG A 55 14.76 -12.03 -0.28
N MET A 56 14.93 -11.27 -1.35
CA MET A 56 16.09 -11.39 -2.25
C MET A 56 17.37 -10.76 -1.67
N GLY A 57 17.29 -10.05 -0.54
CA GLY A 57 18.43 -9.41 0.10
C GLY A 57 19.01 -8.23 -0.70
N VAL A 58 18.18 -7.46 -1.42
CA VAL A 58 18.62 -6.33 -2.28
C VAL A 58 19.44 -5.28 -1.51
N TRP A 59 19.21 -5.16 -0.20
CA TRP A 59 19.94 -4.25 0.69
C TRP A 59 21.32 -4.77 1.12
N GLN A 60 21.59 -6.06 0.96
CA GLN A 60 22.83 -6.67 1.42
C GLN A 60 24.03 -6.13 0.62
N GLY A 61 25.11 -5.81 1.33
CA GLY A 61 26.33 -5.27 0.71
C GLY A 61 26.27 -3.78 0.33
N THR A 62 25.14 -3.09 0.55
CA THR A 62 25.03 -1.64 0.26
C THR A 62 25.37 -0.74 1.46
N GLY A 63 25.67 -1.34 2.61
CA GLY A 63 25.85 -0.63 3.90
C GLY A 63 24.55 -0.34 4.67
N ALA A 64 23.39 -0.67 4.11
CA ALA A 64 22.11 -0.61 4.82
C ALA A 64 21.97 -1.82 5.78
N ARG A 65 21.21 -1.64 6.87
CA ARG A 65 21.00 -2.70 7.88
C ARG A 65 19.76 -3.57 7.61
N SER A 66 18.87 -3.12 6.74
CA SER A 66 17.64 -3.81 6.35
C SER A 66 17.10 -3.23 5.04
N MET A 67 16.07 -3.87 4.46
CA MET A 67 15.39 -3.34 3.28
C MET A 67 14.72 -1.99 3.55
N ALA A 68 14.14 -1.79 4.74
CA ALA A 68 13.55 -0.51 5.13
C ALA A 68 14.60 0.60 5.25
N ASP A 69 15.78 0.31 5.81
CA ASP A 69 16.91 1.24 5.91
C ASP A 69 17.44 1.61 4.51
N TRP A 70 17.57 0.61 3.63
CA TRP A 70 17.95 0.82 2.24
C TRP A 70 16.97 1.73 1.51
N LEU A 71 15.67 1.42 1.59
CA LEU A 71 14.64 2.16 0.87
C LEU A 71 14.53 3.60 1.38
N ALA A 72 14.56 3.78 2.70
CA ALA A 72 14.58 5.09 3.34
C ALA A 72 15.75 5.94 2.83
N GLY A 73 16.96 5.38 2.82
CA GLY A 73 18.15 6.06 2.32
C GLY A 73 18.11 6.38 0.81
N LYS A 74 17.52 5.50 -0.01
CA LYS A 74 17.44 5.69 -1.47
C LYS A 74 16.37 6.67 -1.92
N THR A 75 15.29 6.79 -1.17
CA THR A 75 14.11 7.59 -1.55
C THR A 75 13.92 8.85 -0.71
N ASN A 76 14.83 9.11 0.22
CA ASN A 76 14.75 10.24 1.16
C ASN A 76 13.41 10.26 1.93
N THR A 77 12.95 9.07 2.35
CA THR A 77 11.76 8.90 3.18
C THR A 77 12.13 8.48 4.60
N SER A 78 11.16 8.48 5.50
CA SER A 78 11.38 8.00 6.86
C SER A 78 11.53 6.48 6.92
N TYR A 79 12.33 5.98 7.87
CA TYR A 79 12.41 4.54 8.14
C TYR A 79 11.02 3.93 8.42
N GLY A 80 10.17 4.64 9.17
CA GLY A 80 8.81 4.19 9.49
C GLY A 80 7.91 4.02 8.26
N SER A 81 8.03 4.91 7.27
CA SER A 81 7.32 4.79 5.99
C SER A 81 7.80 3.57 5.20
N ALA A 82 9.12 3.36 5.15
CA ALA A 82 9.71 2.21 4.47
C ALA A 82 9.38 0.87 5.17
N SER A 83 9.41 0.83 6.50
CA SER A 83 8.99 -0.35 7.27
C SER A 83 7.49 -0.63 7.14
N GLY A 84 6.67 0.42 7.02
CA GLY A 84 5.24 0.27 6.75
C GLY A 84 4.94 -0.40 5.41
N LEU A 85 5.74 -0.11 4.37
CA LEU A 85 5.67 -0.82 3.09
C LEU A 85 6.04 -2.29 3.22
N LEU A 86 7.09 -2.60 3.99
CA LEU A 86 7.47 -3.99 4.25
C LEU A 86 6.34 -4.76 4.96
N ALA A 87 5.80 -4.18 6.05
CA ALA A 87 4.69 -4.76 6.79
C ALA A 87 3.44 -4.95 5.91
N LEU A 88 3.11 -3.99 5.04
CA LEU A 88 2.00 -4.14 4.09
C LEU A 88 2.25 -5.28 3.10
N GLY A 89 3.47 -5.42 2.58
CA GLY A 89 3.84 -6.48 1.65
C GLY A 89 3.73 -7.86 2.28
N GLU A 90 4.28 -8.02 3.49
CA GLU A 90 4.17 -9.25 4.28
C GLU A 90 2.71 -9.58 4.62
N THR A 91 1.91 -8.57 4.94
CA THR A 91 0.46 -8.74 5.17
C THR A 91 -0.25 -9.24 3.91
N ALA A 92 0.05 -8.64 2.75
CA ALA A 92 -0.55 -9.02 1.47
C ALA A 92 -0.17 -10.44 1.05
N ASP A 93 1.07 -10.86 1.32
CA ASP A 93 1.55 -12.22 1.05
C ASP A 93 0.90 -13.25 1.98
N ALA A 94 0.75 -12.92 3.26
CA ALA A 94 0.09 -13.78 4.24
C ALA A 94 -1.43 -13.86 4.07
N SER A 95 -2.05 -12.84 3.47
CA SER A 95 -3.50 -12.78 3.25
C SER A 95 -3.86 -12.22 1.87
N PRO A 96 -4.09 -13.09 0.86
CA PRO A 96 -4.58 -12.69 -0.45
C PRO A 96 -5.92 -11.94 -0.39
N GLU A 97 -6.72 -12.19 0.65
CA GLU A 97 -7.98 -11.49 0.89
C GLU A 97 -7.77 -10.00 1.19
N VAL A 98 -6.70 -9.64 1.93
CA VAL A 98 -6.32 -8.24 2.19
C VAL A 98 -5.83 -7.57 0.90
N ALA A 99 -4.96 -8.25 0.15
CA ALA A 99 -4.47 -7.74 -1.14
C ALA A 99 -5.63 -7.45 -2.12
N ALA A 100 -6.60 -8.37 -2.20
CA ALA A 100 -7.80 -8.19 -3.01
C ALA A 100 -8.66 -7.00 -2.53
N ALA A 101 -8.84 -6.85 -1.22
CA ALA A 101 -9.61 -5.74 -0.63
C ALA A 101 -9.00 -4.37 -0.98
N VAL A 102 -7.68 -4.25 -0.86
CA VAL A 102 -6.95 -3.02 -1.23
C VAL A 102 -7.01 -2.79 -2.74
N GLY A 103 -6.81 -3.84 -3.54
CA GLY A 103 -6.92 -3.78 -5.00
C GLY A 103 -8.29 -3.32 -5.51
N ALA A 104 -9.36 -3.69 -4.80
CA ALA A 104 -10.74 -3.31 -5.08
C ALA A 104 -11.14 -1.94 -4.50
N GLY A 105 -10.32 -1.33 -3.64
CA GLY A 105 -10.64 -0.08 -2.94
C GLY A 105 -11.60 -0.25 -1.76
N GLU A 106 -11.78 -1.48 -1.26
CA GLU A 106 -12.60 -1.81 -0.09
C GLU A 106 -11.85 -1.62 1.23
N MET A 107 -10.52 -1.47 1.16
CA MET A 107 -9.61 -1.26 2.27
C MET A 107 -8.47 -0.33 1.82
N SER A 108 -8.08 0.64 2.64
CA SER A 108 -6.89 1.46 2.35
C SER A 108 -5.59 0.68 2.58
N ALA A 109 -4.52 1.04 1.88
CA ALA A 109 -3.21 0.45 2.11
C ALA A 109 -2.71 0.69 3.55
N ALA A 110 -3.03 1.87 4.10
CA ALA A 110 -2.70 2.20 5.49
C ALA A 110 -3.42 1.28 6.50
N THR A 111 -4.72 1.03 6.31
CA THR A 111 -5.48 0.08 7.15
C THR A 111 -4.90 -1.32 7.05
N ALA A 112 -4.60 -1.79 5.84
CA ALA A 112 -4.00 -3.10 5.62
C ALA A 112 -2.66 -3.25 6.36
N ALA A 113 -1.80 -2.22 6.34
CA ALA A 113 -0.52 -2.24 7.06
C ALA A 113 -0.70 -2.41 8.59
N THR A 114 -1.79 -1.87 9.17
CA THR A 114 -2.06 -2.04 10.61
C THR A 114 -2.50 -3.44 11.00
N LEU A 115 -2.92 -4.26 10.04
CA LEU A 115 -3.29 -5.66 10.28
C LEU A 115 -2.09 -6.60 10.36
N HIS A 116 -0.88 -6.10 10.10
CA HIS A 116 0.33 -6.91 10.00
C HIS A 116 0.51 -7.89 11.16
N ASP A 117 0.57 -7.40 12.39
CA ASP A 117 0.83 -8.26 13.54
C ASP A 117 -0.31 -9.25 13.76
N ALA A 118 -1.56 -8.82 13.58
CA ALA A 118 -2.73 -9.67 13.73
C ALA A 118 -2.77 -10.81 12.71
N ILE A 119 -2.18 -10.62 11.53
CA ILE A 119 -2.15 -11.61 10.45
C ILE A 119 -0.91 -12.51 10.55
N THR A 120 0.26 -11.92 10.74
CA THR A 120 1.54 -12.66 10.67
C THR A 120 1.88 -13.41 11.96
N THR A 121 1.29 -13.02 13.10
CA THR A 121 1.51 -13.68 14.40
C THR A 121 0.30 -14.49 14.88
N ALA A 122 -0.73 -14.63 14.04
CA ALA A 122 -1.96 -15.32 14.39
C ALA A 122 -1.69 -16.77 14.83
N PRO A 123 -2.23 -17.22 15.99
CA PRO A 123 -2.15 -18.62 16.39
C PRO A 123 -2.77 -19.54 15.34
N ALA A 124 -2.27 -20.77 15.25
CA ALA A 124 -2.86 -21.78 14.37
C ALA A 124 -4.36 -21.95 14.67
N GLY A 125 -5.21 -21.78 13.66
CA GLY A 125 -6.68 -21.87 13.78
C GLY A 125 -7.39 -20.54 14.11
N ALA A 126 -6.68 -19.42 14.25
CA ALA A 126 -7.30 -18.11 14.33
C ALA A 126 -8.05 -17.76 13.03
N ASP A 127 -9.26 -17.21 13.15
CA ASP A 127 -10.07 -16.81 12.00
C ASP A 127 -9.68 -15.41 11.51
N VAL A 128 -8.56 -15.34 10.79
CA VAL A 128 -8.07 -14.12 10.18
C VAL A 128 -9.05 -13.57 9.13
N SER A 129 -9.84 -14.44 8.47
CA SER A 129 -10.80 -14.01 7.46
C SER A 129 -11.95 -13.20 8.06
N SER A 130 -12.47 -13.58 9.25
CA SER A 130 -13.49 -12.76 9.91
C SER A 130 -12.96 -11.41 10.37
N LEU A 131 -11.70 -11.33 10.83
CA LEU A 131 -11.06 -10.05 11.13
C LEU A 131 -11.03 -9.16 9.88
N VAL A 132 -10.52 -9.68 8.75
CA VAL A 132 -10.44 -8.92 7.49
C VAL A 132 -11.83 -8.45 7.03
N LYS A 133 -12.86 -9.30 7.14
CA LYS A 133 -14.25 -8.94 6.82
C LYS A 133 -14.80 -7.82 7.70
N ALA A 134 -14.45 -7.79 8.98
CA ALA A 134 -14.90 -6.73 9.89
C ALA A 134 -14.32 -5.35 9.54
N VAL A 135 -13.13 -5.30 8.93
CA VAL A 135 -12.45 -4.05 8.55
C VAL A 135 -12.70 -3.64 7.10
N LYS A 136 -13.23 -4.54 6.26
CA LYS A 136 -13.64 -4.24 4.87
C LYS A 136 -14.86 -3.34 4.86
N GLY A 137 -14.81 -2.25 4.09
CA GLY A 137 -15.97 -1.39 3.81
C GLY A 137 -16.46 -0.53 4.99
N THR A 138 -16.00 -0.76 6.21
CA THR A 138 -16.36 0.02 7.39
C THR A 138 -15.53 1.30 7.43
N GLY A 139 -16.16 2.46 7.20
CA GLY A 139 -15.47 3.74 7.39
C GLY A 139 -15.09 3.95 8.86
N PRO A 140 -14.06 4.76 9.20
CA PRO A 140 -13.69 5.05 10.60
C PRO A 140 -14.83 5.64 11.46
N ARG A 141 -15.89 6.14 10.81
CA ARG A 141 -17.10 6.67 11.47
C ARG A 141 -18.16 5.60 11.74
N GLU A 142 -18.08 4.45 11.07
CA GLU A 142 -19.04 3.34 11.17
C GLU A 142 -18.54 2.24 12.12
N ALA A 143 -17.26 2.23 12.47
CA ALA A 143 -16.63 1.27 13.37
C ALA A 143 -16.70 1.66 14.88
N ARG A 144 -17.60 2.55 15.28
CA ARG A 144 -17.77 3.03 16.68
C ARG A 144 -18.90 2.31 17.40
#